data_AF-A0A7W7U530-F1
#
_entry.id   AF-A0A7W7U530-F1
#
_cell.length_a   1.000
_cell.length_b   1.000
_cell.length_c   1.000
_cell.angle_alpha   90.00
_cell.angle_beta   90.00
_cell.angle_gamma   90.00
#
_symmetry.space_group_name_H-M   'P 1'
#
loop_
_entity.id
_entity.type
_entity.pdbx_description
1 polymer ?
#
loop_
_entity_poly.entity_id
_entity_poly.type
_entity_poly.pdbx_seq_one_letter_code
_entity_poly.pdbx_strand_id
1 'polypeptide(L)'
;MGSSSVAPASAARFAGPRVSGPRVSEPRVSGPGESRPVATAPRASVPEARGPVEAEGRGGPGRRGGPLTARPAVTELRLSAFAGHRSAVHPLGPVTLFAGPSGSGKSTTLRAYEALARLGAGDPLDEVFPDAADCVPERARPDAQGRRGFRIGCTVDGPEGPVHLDLAVQAEPRLRIVGERLTGRGRTLLATALRDPGRSTVQAAWHTAGTTPVTRAPLPDDLLGTALLPLRVAGKTQGQLEVLAAAEQVVIGLRSAFACDPRPERMRAPVPPGEGRLRRGCGNLAEVLHRTHTDCPRRHHRLATVAGAGCVGPVTGVGVQELPEGTVRAVLERGGRPATPLGRLGDGELRYLALALTLLTGPGVLEMDRIAEVPDAMQSLTLLADDLDRGLDGRQVGELLRLATGIAADGHIRVAGTVGERAAGEARRTPGVTVVDLSG
;
A
#
# COMPACT_ATOMS: atom_id res chain seq x y z
N MET A 1 -30.85 -37.18 50.08
CA MET A 1 -31.31 -37.49 48.71
C MET A 1 -30.10 -37.57 47.81
N GLY A 2 -29.91 -38.70 47.11
CA GLY A 2 -29.14 -38.78 45.86
C GLY A 2 -27.61 -38.83 45.94
N SER A 3 -27.05 -39.95 46.38
CA SER A 3 -25.74 -40.42 45.92
C SER A 3 -25.94 -41.47 44.83
N SER A 4 -25.46 -41.23 43.61
CA SER A 4 -25.21 -42.33 42.68
C SER A 4 -24.10 -41.98 41.70
N SER A 5 -23.00 -42.71 41.86
CA SER A 5 -21.84 -42.79 40.97
C SER A 5 -22.15 -43.81 39.88
N VAL A 6 -22.03 -43.43 38.61
CA VAL A 6 -21.96 -44.38 37.50
C VAL A 6 -20.95 -43.87 36.47
N ALA A 7 -19.89 -44.66 36.27
CA ALA A 7 -18.93 -44.52 35.18
C ALA A 7 -19.57 -44.93 33.83
N PRO A 8 -19.19 -44.33 32.69
CA PRO A 8 -19.49 -44.91 31.39
C PRO A 8 -18.33 -45.75 30.84
N ALA A 9 -18.76 -46.85 30.23
CA ALA A 9 -17.98 -47.93 29.65
C ALA A 9 -17.33 -47.57 28.30
N SER A 10 -16.28 -48.33 28.00
CA SER A 10 -15.61 -48.44 26.72
C SER A 10 -16.38 -49.37 25.77
N ALA A 11 -16.64 -48.90 24.53
CA ALA A 11 -16.84 -49.68 23.29
C ALA A 11 -17.28 -48.67 22.19
N ALA A 12 -16.98 -48.76 20.90
CA ALA A 12 -16.17 -49.67 20.10
C ALA A 12 -15.81 -48.93 18.79
N ARG A 13 -14.66 -49.25 18.22
CA ARG A 13 -14.23 -48.79 16.89
C ARG A 13 -14.98 -49.59 15.83
N PHE A 14 -15.73 -48.91 14.96
CA PHE A 14 -16.26 -49.52 13.74
C PHE A 14 -15.23 -49.42 12.62
N ALA A 15 -14.69 -50.59 12.23
CA ALA A 15 -13.92 -50.79 11.03
C ALA A 15 -14.87 -51.08 9.85
N GLY A 16 -14.81 -50.27 8.80
CA GLY A 16 -15.52 -50.51 7.54
C GLY A 16 -14.81 -51.60 6.70
N PRO A 17 -15.56 -52.38 5.91
CA PRO A 17 -15.05 -53.57 5.25
C PRO A 17 -14.18 -53.25 4.02
N ARG A 18 -13.08 -53.99 3.89
CA ARG A 18 -12.26 -54.07 2.68
C ARG A 18 -12.93 -55.02 1.69
N VAL A 19 -13.25 -54.51 0.50
CA VAL A 19 -13.72 -55.33 -0.63
C VAL A 19 -12.53 -55.58 -1.57
N SER A 20 -12.16 -56.85 -1.69
CA SER A 20 -11.13 -57.36 -2.60
C SER A 20 -11.74 -57.67 -3.96
N GLY A 21 -11.32 -56.97 -5.02
CA GLY A 21 -11.63 -57.28 -6.42
C GLY A 21 -10.56 -58.18 -7.07
N PRO A 22 -10.90 -58.95 -8.13
CA PRO A 22 -10.05 -60.01 -8.65
C PRO A 22 -8.88 -59.48 -9.50
N ARG A 23 -7.78 -60.23 -9.47
CA ARG A 23 -6.59 -60.03 -10.30
C ARG A 23 -6.88 -60.50 -11.73
N VAL A 24 -6.74 -59.60 -12.69
CA VAL A 24 -6.70 -59.92 -14.13
C VAL A 24 -5.26 -59.76 -14.60
N SER A 25 -4.70 -60.84 -15.12
CA SER A 25 -3.36 -60.93 -15.69
C SER A 25 -3.48 -60.83 -17.21
N GLU A 26 -2.85 -59.85 -17.84
CA GLU A 26 -2.76 -59.73 -19.30
C GLU A 26 -1.50 -58.90 -19.71
N PRO A 27 -1.02 -59.00 -20.97
CA PRO A 27 0.28 -59.58 -21.29
C PRO A 27 1.41 -58.56 -21.53
N ARG A 28 2.66 -59.05 -21.47
CA ARG A 28 3.85 -58.31 -21.88
C ARG A 28 3.86 -58.16 -23.41
N VAL A 29 3.74 -56.92 -23.89
CA VAL A 29 4.05 -56.54 -25.26
C VAL A 29 5.28 -55.64 -25.24
N SER A 30 6.34 -56.10 -25.89
CA SER A 30 7.58 -55.36 -26.11
C SER A 30 7.34 -54.28 -27.17
N GLY A 31 7.49 -53.00 -26.80
CA GLY A 31 7.47 -51.86 -27.73
C GLY A 31 8.88 -51.41 -28.14
N PRO A 32 9.04 -50.86 -29.37
CA PRO A 32 10.32 -50.46 -29.92
C PRO A 32 10.82 -49.14 -29.30
N GLY A 33 12.14 -48.95 -29.30
CA GLY A 33 12.79 -47.76 -28.77
C GLY A 33 12.45 -46.53 -29.61
N GLU A 34 12.04 -45.47 -28.93
CA GLU A 34 11.96 -44.12 -29.50
C GLU A 34 12.72 -43.13 -28.63
N SER A 35 13.72 -42.55 -29.28
CA SER A 35 14.63 -41.50 -28.87
C SER A 35 13.86 -40.22 -28.51
N ARG A 36 14.05 -39.72 -27.29
CA ARG A 36 13.51 -38.42 -26.87
C ARG A 36 14.15 -37.28 -27.67
N PRO A 37 13.36 -36.30 -28.18
CA PRO A 37 13.91 -35.11 -28.80
C PRO A 37 14.47 -34.15 -27.74
N VAL A 38 15.67 -33.65 -28.01
CA VAL A 38 16.32 -32.56 -27.29
C VAL A 38 15.62 -31.25 -27.67
N ALA A 39 14.83 -30.68 -26.75
CA ALA A 39 14.30 -29.33 -26.89
C ALA A 39 15.38 -28.32 -26.46
N THR A 40 15.90 -27.60 -27.45
CA THR A 40 16.83 -26.47 -27.29
C THR A 40 16.04 -25.24 -26.84
N ALA A 41 16.28 -24.78 -25.61
CA ALA A 41 15.82 -23.47 -25.15
C ALA A 41 16.79 -22.37 -25.64
N PRO A 42 16.30 -21.23 -26.15
CA PRO A 42 17.16 -20.15 -26.61
C PRO A 42 17.85 -19.47 -25.42
N ARG A 43 19.18 -19.37 -25.49
CA ARG A 43 20.00 -18.58 -24.56
C ARG A 43 19.69 -17.10 -24.77
N ALA A 44 19.01 -16.47 -23.81
CA ALA A 44 18.97 -15.02 -23.71
C ALA A 44 20.32 -14.53 -23.13
N SER A 45 21.05 -13.76 -23.93
CA SER A 45 22.32 -13.14 -23.60
C SER A 45 22.09 -12.06 -22.54
N VAL A 46 22.63 -12.24 -21.34
CA VAL A 46 22.68 -11.22 -20.28
C VAL A 46 23.83 -10.25 -20.61
N PRO A 47 23.63 -8.92 -20.69
CA PRO A 47 24.74 -7.99 -20.83
C PRO A 47 25.51 -7.89 -19.50
N GLU A 48 26.81 -8.16 -19.54
CA GLU A 48 27.73 -7.97 -18.42
C GLU A 48 27.72 -6.50 -17.95
N ALA A 49 27.44 -6.31 -16.66
CA ALA A 49 27.57 -5.05 -15.98
C ALA A 49 29.06 -4.65 -15.91
N ARG A 50 29.45 -3.64 -16.69
CA ARG A 50 30.76 -2.99 -16.59
C ARG A 50 30.87 -2.27 -15.25
N GLY A 51 31.97 -2.53 -14.54
CA GLY A 51 32.29 -1.94 -13.23
C GLY A 51 32.44 -0.41 -13.24
N PRO A 52 32.48 0.21 -12.06
CA PRO A 52 32.49 1.66 -11.93
C PRO A 52 33.83 2.24 -12.39
N VAL A 53 33.77 3.20 -13.30
CA VAL A 53 34.92 4.02 -13.70
C VAL A 53 35.03 5.17 -12.70
N GLU A 54 36.20 5.27 -12.06
CA GLU A 54 36.57 6.37 -11.18
C GLU A 54 36.58 7.70 -11.96
N ALA A 55 35.81 8.68 -11.49
CA ALA A 55 35.82 10.03 -12.03
C ALA A 55 36.72 10.90 -11.15
N GLU A 56 37.95 11.12 -11.59
CA GLU A 56 38.86 12.12 -11.04
C GLU A 56 38.28 13.53 -11.21
N GLY A 57 38.32 14.29 -10.12
CA GLY A 57 37.77 15.64 -10.04
C GLY A 57 38.63 16.68 -10.77
N ARG A 58 37.94 17.62 -11.43
CA ARG A 58 38.41 19.00 -11.61
C ARG A 58 37.26 19.97 -11.37
N GLY A 59 37.46 20.84 -10.37
CA GLY A 59 36.48 21.82 -9.91
C GLY A 59 36.31 23.01 -10.87
N GLY A 60 35.06 23.49 -10.93
CA GLY A 60 34.62 24.75 -11.54
C GLY A 60 33.22 25.10 -11.01
N PRO A 61 32.87 26.39 -10.81
CA PRO A 61 31.91 26.78 -9.79
C PRO A 61 30.44 26.63 -10.21
N GLY A 62 29.65 26.05 -9.30
CA GLY A 62 28.30 26.50 -8.95
C GLY A 62 27.30 26.70 -10.08
N ARG A 63 26.87 25.62 -10.74
CA ARG A 63 25.63 25.62 -11.52
C ARG A 63 24.57 24.83 -10.74
N ARG A 64 23.61 25.56 -10.16
CA ARG A 64 22.43 25.02 -9.46
C ARG A 64 21.81 23.91 -10.30
N GLY A 65 21.67 22.72 -9.72
CA GLY A 65 21.12 21.54 -10.37
C GLY A 65 19.74 21.84 -10.97
N GLY A 66 19.58 21.56 -12.25
CA GLY A 66 18.25 21.49 -12.89
C GLY A 66 17.43 20.33 -12.31
N PRO A 67 16.10 20.32 -12.53
CA PRO A 67 15.21 19.37 -11.88
C PRO A 67 15.51 17.95 -12.35
N LEU A 68 16.09 17.14 -11.46
CA LEU A 68 15.98 15.69 -11.55
C LEU A 68 14.47 15.39 -11.44
N THR A 69 13.91 14.86 -12.53
CA THR A 69 12.49 14.50 -12.74
C THR A 69 11.74 14.16 -11.44
N ALA A 70 10.85 15.05 -11.00
CA ALA A 70 10.05 14.85 -9.80
C ALA A 70 9.14 13.63 -9.96
N ARG A 71 9.25 12.65 -9.07
CA ARG A 71 8.36 11.48 -9.05
C ARG A 71 6.96 11.91 -8.64
N PRO A 72 5.88 11.41 -9.28
CA PRO A 72 4.53 11.66 -8.84
C PRO A 72 4.35 11.29 -7.36
N ALA A 73 3.88 12.22 -6.56
CA ALA A 73 3.62 12.00 -5.14
C ALA A 73 2.49 12.90 -4.65
N VAL A 74 1.65 12.37 -3.75
CA VAL A 74 0.64 13.21 -3.08
C VAL A 74 1.35 14.15 -2.10
N THR A 75 1.15 15.44 -2.30
CA THR A 75 1.76 16.52 -1.49
C THR A 75 0.73 17.30 -0.69
N GLU A 76 -0.55 17.09 -0.94
CA GLU A 76 -1.64 17.68 -0.16
C GLU A 76 -2.86 16.76 -0.16
N LEU A 77 -3.50 16.64 0.99
CA LEU A 77 -4.80 16.00 1.15
C LEU A 77 -5.85 17.05 1.55
N ARG A 78 -6.99 17.06 0.86
CA ARG A 78 -8.11 17.98 1.11
C ARG A 78 -9.34 17.22 1.58
N LEU A 79 -9.81 17.53 2.78
CA LEU A 79 -11.03 16.99 3.37
C LEU A 79 -12.06 18.12 3.48
N SER A 80 -12.60 18.51 2.32
CA SER A 80 -13.51 19.65 2.20
C SER A 80 -14.81 19.44 2.99
N ALA A 81 -15.35 18.22 2.97
CA ALA A 81 -16.50 17.83 3.75
C ALA A 81 -16.51 16.31 3.92
N PHE A 82 -15.86 15.77 4.95
CA PHE A 82 -15.66 14.31 5.10
C PHE A 82 -15.68 13.91 6.58
N ALA A 83 -16.66 13.11 6.99
CA ALA A 83 -16.88 12.68 8.37
C ALA A 83 -16.82 13.87 9.36
N GLY A 84 -15.86 13.90 10.28
CA GLY A 84 -15.63 15.03 11.21
C GLY A 84 -15.00 16.27 10.56
N HIS A 85 -14.28 16.11 9.44
CA HIS A 85 -13.45 17.17 8.84
C HIS A 85 -14.25 18.15 7.98
N ARG A 86 -13.89 19.45 8.08
CA ARG A 86 -14.49 20.56 7.32
C ARG A 86 -13.41 21.47 6.80
N SER A 87 -13.38 21.69 5.48
CA SER A 87 -12.40 22.56 4.82
C SER A 87 -10.95 22.32 5.27
N ALA A 88 -10.61 21.07 5.62
CA ALA A 88 -9.29 20.74 6.11
C ALA A 88 -8.34 20.50 4.94
N VAL A 89 -7.16 21.11 5.00
CA VAL A 89 -6.10 20.98 3.99
C VAL A 89 -4.82 20.58 4.72
N HIS A 90 -4.28 19.43 4.37
CA HIS A 90 -3.14 18.84 5.04
C HIS A 90 -1.97 18.70 4.07
N PRO A 91 -0.89 19.49 4.24
CA PRO A 91 0.32 19.30 3.45
C PRO A 91 0.99 17.97 3.83
N LEU A 92 1.54 17.29 2.83
CA LEU A 92 2.24 16.02 2.97
C LEU A 92 3.70 16.20 2.52
N GLY A 93 4.62 16.15 3.47
CA GLY A 93 6.06 16.06 3.24
C GLY A 93 6.55 14.61 3.07
N PRO A 94 7.87 14.41 2.96
CA PRO A 94 8.48 13.06 2.88
C PRO A 94 8.12 12.16 4.07
N VAL A 95 8.08 12.71 5.29
CA VAL A 95 7.56 12.02 6.47
C VAL A 95 6.57 12.96 7.16
N THR A 96 5.30 12.59 7.18
CA THR A 96 4.21 13.38 7.76
C THR A 96 3.45 12.55 8.79
N LEU A 97 3.29 13.08 10.00
CA LEU A 97 2.56 12.42 11.08
C LEU A 97 1.42 13.31 11.56
N PHE A 98 0.20 12.76 11.55
CA PHE A 98 -0.99 13.40 12.12
C PHE A 98 -1.05 13.14 13.62
N ALA A 99 -1.08 14.20 14.40
CA ALA A 99 -1.16 14.15 15.87
C ALA A 99 -2.43 14.87 16.36
N GLY A 100 -2.86 14.56 17.58
CA GLY A 100 -4.04 15.16 18.20
C GLY A 100 -4.75 14.19 19.14
N PRO A 101 -5.74 14.67 19.93
CA PRO A 101 -6.47 13.83 20.87
C PRO A 101 -7.26 12.72 20.17
N SER A 102 -7.70 11.71 20.94
CA SER A 102 -8.66 10.73 20.44
C SER A 102 -9.92 11.43 19.93
N GLY A 103 -10.42 11.02 18.77
CA GLY A 103 -11.57 11.67 18.13
C GLY A 103 -11.23 12.87 17.23
N SER A 104 -9.97 13.34 17.18
CA SER A 104 -9.57 14.45 16.28
C SER A 104 -9.57 14.11 14.78
N GLY A 105 -9.98 12.91 14.41
CA GLY A 105 -10.05 12.48 13.01
C GLY A 105 -8.73 12.05 12.38
N LYS A 106 -7.66 11.78 13.16
CA LYS A 106 -6.37 11.24 12.66
C LYS A 106 -6.54 10.06 11.72
N SER A 107 -7.17 8.98 12.21
CA SER A 107 -7.40 7.77 11.42
C SER A 107 -8.31 8.03 10.22
N THR A 108 -9.30 8.91 10.38
CA THR A 108 -10.18 9.35 9.29
C THR A 108 -9.41 10.07 8.17
N THR A 109 -8.39 10.86 8.52
CA THR A 109 -7.52 11.52 7.55
C THR A 109 -6.72 10.51 6.73
N LEU A 110 -6.08 9.51 7.37
CA LEU A 110 -5.38 8.45 6.64
C LEU A 110 -6.33 7.59 5.81
N ARG A 111 -7.53 7.27 6.32
CA ARG A 111 -8.55 6.51 5.57
C ARG A 111 -8.99 7.25 4.30
N ALA A 112 -9.08 8.57 4.33
CA ALA A 112 -9.38 9.35 3.13
C ALA A 112 -8.26 9.23 2.07
N TYR A 113 -7.00 9.21 2.49
CA TYR A 113 -5.89 8.95 1.57
C TYR A 113 -5.93 7.52 1.04
N GLU A 114 -6.09 6.50 1.89
CA GLU A 114 -6.24 5.10 1.46
C GLU A 114 -7.42 4.95 0.47
N ALA A 115 -8.54 5.62 0.70
CA ALA A 115 -9.68 5.61 -0.21
C ALA A 115 -9.37 6.24 -1.58
N LEU A 116 -8.69 7.40 -1.62
CA LEU A 116 -8.24 7.99 -2.88
C LEU A 116 -7.25 7.08 -3.62
N ALA A 117 -6.34 6.42 -2.89
CA ALA A 117 -5.40 5.46 -3.46
C ALA A 117 -6.12 4.29 -4.14
N ARG A 118 -7.10 3.71 -3.46
CA ARG A 118 -7.93 2.61 -3.99
C ARG A 118 -8.76 3.02 -5.21
N LEU A 119 -9.41 4.19 -5.16
CA LEU A 119 -10.10 4.75 -6.33
C LEU A 119 -9.16 5.01 -7.51
N GLY A 120 -7.93 5.48 -7.24
CA GLY A 120 -6.89 5.65 -8.24
C GLY A 120 -6.37 4.33 -8.82
N ALA A 121 -6.45 3.23 -8.06
CA ALA A 121 -6.15 1.87 -8.53
C ALA A 121 -7.29 1.26 -9.37
N GLY A 122 -8.49 1.85 -9.33
CA GLY A 122 -9.65 1.41 -10.09
C GLY A 122 -10.67 0.60 -9.30
N ASP A 123 -10.54 0.52 -7.98
CA ASP A 123 -11.56 -0.11 -7.13
C ASP A 123 -12.91 0.61 -7.27
N PRO A 124 -14.03 -0.13 -7.33
CA PRO A 124 -15.37 0.47 -7.38
C PRO A 124 -15.75 1.13 -6.05
N LEU A 125 -16.59 2.14 -6.15
CA LEU A 125 -16.91 3.04 -5.03
C LEU A 125 -17.51 2.32 -3.80
N ASP A 126 -18.29 1.27 -4.01
CA ASP A 126 -18.91 0.45 -2.96
C ASP A 126 -17.90 -0.42 -2.20
N GLU A 127 -16.86 -0.90 -2.87
CA GLU A 127 -15.74 -1.58 -2.23
C GLU A 127 -14.84 -0.62 -1.44
N VAL A 128 -14.70 0.63 -1.91
CA VAL A 128 -13.91 1.66 -1.23
C VAL A 128 -14.65 2.22 -0.01
N PHE A 129 -15.95 2.45 -0.12
CA PHE A 129 -16.80 3.00 0.93
C PHE A 129 -18.01 2.09 1.23
N PRO A 130 -17.80 0.91 1.85
CA PRO A 130 -18.91 0.03 2.22
C PRO A 130 -19.90 0.73 3.17
N ASP A 131 -19.38 1.57 4.08
CA ASP A 131 -20.16 2.37 5.03
C ASP A 131 -20.13 3.86 4.63
N ALA A 132 -20.50 4.18 3.39
CA ALA A 132 -20.41 5.55 2.86
C ALA A 132 -21.17 6.62 3.68
N ALA A 133 -22.21 6.22 4.43
CA ALA A 133 -22.94 7.09 5.34
C ALA A 133 -22.05 7.66 6.46
N ASP A 134 -21.10 6.88 6.97
CA ASP A 134 -20.16 7.31 8.02
C ASP A 134 -19.14 8.35 7.52
N CYS A 135 -18.96 8.43 6.19
CA CYS A 135 -18.13 9.43 5.54
C CYS A 135 -18.86 10.77 5.38
N VAL A 136 -20.19 10.81 5.55
CA VAL A 136 -20.97 12.04 5.46
C VAL A 136 -20.78 12.87 6.74
N PRO A 137 -20.49 14.17 6.62
CA PRO A 137 -20.66 15.13 7.71
C PRO A 137 -21.90 14.89 8.58
N GLU A 138 -21.74 14.67 9.88
CA GLU A 138 -22.87 14.43 10.81
C GLU A 138 -23.92 15.54 10.74
N ARG A 139 -23.47 16.80 10.65
CA ARG A 139 -24.35 17.99 10.54
C ARG A 139 -24.87 18.24 9.12
N ALA A 140 -24.50 17.46 8.11
CA ALA A 140 -25.04 17.65 6.76
C ALA A 140 -26.51 17.21 6.73
N ARG A 141 -27.37 18.17 6.43
CA ARG A 141 -28.79 17.91 6.20
C ARG A 141 -28.99 17.38 4.78
N PRO A 142 -29.94 16.44 4.58
CA PRO A 142 -30.33 16.05 3.24
C PRO A 142 -30.87 17.26 2.48
N ASP A 143 -30.63 17.31 1.17
CA ASP A 143 -31.29 18.28 0.31
C ASP A 143 -32.77 17.93 0.08
N ALA A 144 -33.46 18.73 -0.74
CA ALA A 144 -34.89 18.52 -1.04
C ALA A 144 -35.19 17.15 -1.68
N GLN A 145 -34.17 16.48 -2.22
CA GLN A 145 -34.26 15.15 -2.84
C GLN A 145 -33.72 14.05 -1.91
N GLY A 146 -33.45 14.35 -0.64
CA GLY A 146 -32.93 13.39 0.33
C GLY A 146 -31.43 13.11 0.19
N ARG A 147 -30.70 13.88 -0.64
CA ARG A 147 -29.32 13.55 -0.98
C ARG A 147 -28.34 14.05 0.06
N ARG A 148 -27.39 13.20 0.43
CA ARG A 148 -26.25 13.52 1.30
C ARG A 148 -24.98 12.92 0.74
N GLY A 149 -23.84 13.53 1.08
CA GLY A 149 -22.57 13.16 0.49
C GLY A 149 -21.38 13.84 1.13
N PHE A 150 -20.21 13.56 0.58
CA PHE A 150 -18.93 14.04 1.08
C PHE A 150 -18.03 14.49 -0.07
N ARG A 151 -16.99 15.26 0.27
CA ARG A 151 -15.98 15.76 -0.67
C ARG A 151 -14.59 15.57 -0.10
N ILE A 152 -13.76 14.86 -0.87
CA ILE A 152 -12.35 14.62 -0.62
C ILE A 152 -11.56 14.96 -1.88
N GLY A 153 -10.28 15.26 -1.73
CA GLY A 153 -9.40 15.57 -2.84
C GLY A 153 -7.94 15.52 -2.44
N CYS A 154 -7.06 15.64 -3.43
CA CYS A 154 -5.63 15.70 -3.20
C CYS A 154 -4.90 16.54 -4.25
N THR A 155 -3.69 16.96 -3.93
CA THR A 155 -2.73 17.49 -4.90
C THR A 155 -1.63 16.46 -5.10
N VAL A 156 -1.33 16.17 -6.36
CA VAL A 156 -0.22 15.32 -6.75
C VAL A 156 0.79 16.18 -7.50
N ASP A 157 1.99 16.31 -6.94
CA ASP A 157 3.13 16.95 -7.60
C ASP A 157 3.91 15.91 -8.41
N GLY A 158 4.53 16.35 -9.50
CA GLY A 158 5.29 15.49 -10.41
C GLY A 158 5.78 16.26 -11.63
N PRO A 159 6.06 15.59 -12.76
CA PRO A 159 6.60 16.23 -13.96
C PRO A 159 5.68 17.32 -14.55
N GLU A 160 4.37 17.21 -14.36
CA GLU A 160 3.39 18.20 -14.85
C GLU A 160 3.25 19.42 -13.92
N GLY A 161 3.96 19.44 -12.78
CA GLY A 161 3.72 20.37 -11.69
C GLY A 161 2.53 19.92 -10.82
N PRO A 162 1.96 20.79 -9.98
CA PRO A 162 0.82 20.44 -9.14
C PRO A 162 -0.43 20.15 -9.97
N VAL A 163 -1.00 18.97 -9.77
CA VAL A 163 -2.28 18.54 -10.33
C VAL A 163 -3.26 18.29 -9.18
N HIS A 164 -4.40 18.97 -9.19
CA HIS A 164 -5.42 18.82 -8.16
C HIS A 164 -6.57 17.94 -8.65
N LEU A 165 -6.88 16.92 -7.86
CA LEU A 165 -8.06 16.07 -7.99
C LEU A 165 -9.04 16.40 -6.87
N ASP A 166 -10.28 16.78 -7.21
CA ASP A 166 -11.39 16.91 -6.26
C ASP A 166 -12.53 15.97 -6.64
N LEU A 167 -13.04 15.23 -5.65
CA LEU A 167 -14.08 14.23 -5.82
C LEU A 167 -15.29 14.55 -4.92
N ALA A 168 -16.47 14.56 -5.50
CA ALA A 168 -17.74 14.68 -4.82
C ALA A 168 -18.53 13.36 -4.93
N VAL A 169 -18.82 12.77 -3.78
CA VAL A 169 -19.54 11.51 -3.65
C VAL A 169 -20.90 11.77 -2.99
N GLN A 170 -21.96 11.25 -3.58
CA GLN A 170 -23.24 11.08 -2.93
C GLN A 170 -23.23 9.73 -2.21
N ALA A 171 -23.57 9.71 -0.92
CA ALA A 171 -23.73 8.50 -0.13
C ALA A 171 -25.20 8.06 -0.09
N GLU A 172 -26.12 9.03 0.04
CA GLU A 172 -27.57 8.78 0.18
C GLU A 172 -28.34 9.54 -0.91
N PRO A 173 -29.47 8.99 -1.43
CA PRO A 173 -30.03 7.67 -1.11
C PRO A 173 -29.30 6.51 -1.80
N ARG A 174 -28.43 6.81 -2.77
CA ARG A 174 -27.62 5.83 -3.48
C ARG A 174 -26.18 6.30 -3.57
N LEU A 175 -25.25 5.40 -3.28
CA LEU A 175 -23.83 5.61 -3.44
C LEU A 175 -23.47 5.83 -4.91
N ARG A 176 -22.83 6.96 -5.23
CA ARG A 176 -22.28 7.31 -6.55
C ARG A 176 -21.38 8.54 -6.52
N ILE A 177 -20.48 8.63 -7.47
CA ILE A 177 -19.74 9.84 -7.81
C ILE A 177 -20.69 10.79 -8.53
N VAL A 178 -20.86 12.00 -7.99
CA VAL A 178 -21.72 13.04 -8.60
C VAL A 178 -20.94 14.11 -9.33
N GLY A 179 -19.64 14.22 -9.03
CA GLY A 179 -18.74 15.14 -9.69
C GLY A 179 -17.29 14.86 -9.36
N GLU A 180 -16.45 15.15 -10.33
CA GLU A 180 -15.00 15.02 -10.28
C GLU A 180 -14.41 16.19 -11.02
N ARG A 181 -13.30 16.72 -10.51
CA ARG A 181 -12.56 17.80 -11.15
C ARG A 181 -11.06 17.50 -11.10
N LEU A 182 -10.44 17.44 -12.28
CA LEU A 182 -9.00 17.40 -12.44
C LEU A 182 -8.54 18.76 -12.95
N THR A 183 -7.61 19.39 -12.25
CA THR A 183 -7.04 20.68 -12.64
C THR A 183 -5.53 20.65 -12.63
N GLY A 184 -4.91 21.23 -13.65
CA GLY A 184 -3.46 21.32 -13.79
C GLY A 184 -3.11 22.62 -14.52
N ARG A 185 -2.00 23.26 -14.13
CA ARG A 185 -1.54 24.55 -14.71
C ARG A 185 -2.64 25.63 -14.76
N GLY A 186 -3.47 25.69 -13.71
CA GLY A 186 -4.57 26.66 -13.59
C GLY A 186 -5.77 26.41 -14.52
N ARG A 187 -5.83 25.26 -15.20
CA ARG A 187 -6.93 24.89 -16.11
C ARG A 187 -7.67 23.67 -15.61
N THR A 188 -8.96 23.58 -15.93
CA THR A 188 -9.74 22.34 -15.73
C THR A 188 -9.50 21.40 -16.91
N LEU A 189 -8.93 20.23 -16.62
CA LEU A 189 -8.58 19.19 -17.59
C LEU A 189 -9.70 18.17 -17.73
N LEU A 190 -10.34 17.80 -16.62
CA LEU A 190 -11.55 16.98 -16.57
C LEU A 190 -12.56 17.62 -15.62
N ALA A 191 -13.82 17.62 -16.02
CA ALA A 191 -14.95 17.83 -15.12
C ALA A 191 -16.03 16.78 -15.40
N THR A 192 -16.57 16.18 -14.35
CA THR A 192 -17.75 15.31 -14.44
C THR A 192 -18.92 15.95 -13.69
N ALA A 193 -20.13 15.68 -14.16
CA ALA A 193 -21.36 16.10 -13.51
C ALA A 193 -22.48 15.08 -13.72
N LEU A 194 -23.20 14.74 -12.65
CA LEU A 194 -24.45 14.01 -12.75
C LEU A 194 -25.51 14.89 -13.42
N ARG A 195 -25.93 14.52 -14.64
CA ARG A 195 -26.97 15.24 -15.41
C ARG A 195 -28.32 14.55 -15.36
N ASP A 196 -28.32 13.22 -15.37
CA ASP A 196 -29.50 12.39 -15.32
C ASP A 196 -29.37 11.43 -14.13
N PRO A 197 -30.03 11.71 -13.00
CA PRO A 197 -30.00 10.84 -11.82
C PRO A 197 -30.55 9.44 -12.06
N GLY A 198 -31.36 9.24 -13.11
CA GLY A 198 -31.91 7.93 -13.49
C GLY A 198 -30.88 6.98 -14.13
N ARG A 199 -29.70 7.49 -14.52
CA ARG A 199 -28.62 6.69 -15.11
C ARG A 199 -27.49 6.46 -14.12
N SER A 200 -26.79 5.35 -14.29
CA SER A 200 -25.54 5.01 -13.59
C SER A 200 -24.31 5.60 -14.30
N THR A 201 -24.43 6.84 -14.77
CA THR A 201 -23.37 7.52 -15.52
C THR A 201 -23.35 9.00 -15.21
N VAL A 202 -22.14 9.56 -15.14
CA VAL A 202 -21.90 10.99 -15.13
C VAL A 202 -21.49 11.48 -16.50
N GLN A 203 -21.85 12.72 -16.83
CA GLN A 203 -21.37 13.36 -18.04
C GLN A 203 -19.96 13.91 -17.79
N ALA A 204 -18.96 13.32 -18.41
CA ALA A 204 -17.60 13.85 -18.44
C ALA A 204 -17.43 14.88 -19.56
N ALA A 205 -16.59 15.87 -19.30
CA ALA A 205 -16.04 16.80 -20.27
C ALA A 205 -14.53 16.95 -20.02
N TRP A 206 -13.70 16.63 -21.02
CA TRP A 206 -12.25 16.81 -20.92
C TRP A 206 -11.71 17.75 -21.99
N HIS A 207 -10.63 18.42 -21.65
CA HIS A 207 -9.98 19.42 -22.49
C HIS A 207 -9.34 18.77 -23.74
N THR A 208 -9.40 19.48 -24.86
CA THR A 208 -8.81 19.03 -26.13
C THR A 208 -7.90 20.05 -26.77
N ALA A 209 -8.06 21.36 -26.48
CA ALA A 209 -7.38 22.42 -27.23
C ALA A 209 -7.51 22.31 -28.77
N GLY A 210 -8.59 21.69 -29.26
CA GLY A 210 -8.90 21.52 -30.68
C GLY A 210 -9.97 22.49 -31.18
N THR A 211 -10.51 22.23 -32.37
CA THR A 211 -11.64 23.01 -32.94
C THR A 211 -12.87 23.00 -32.03
N THR A 212 -13.13 21.87 -31.38
CA THR A 212 -14.07 21.75 -30.25
C THR A 212 -13.26 21.87 -28.96
N PRO A 213 -13.57 22.79 -28.03
CA PRO A 213 -12.72 23.05 -26.85
C PRO A 213 -12.72 21.91 -25.81
N VAL A 214 -13.75 21.06 -25.84
CA VAL A 214 -13.89 19.88 -24.97
C VAL A 214 -14.52 18.72 -25.72
N THR A 215 -14.16 17.49 -25.34
CA THR A 215 -14.90 16.28 -25.72
C THR A 215 -15.80 15.87 -24.56
N ARG A 216 -17.02 15.43 -24.86
CA ARG A 216 -18.01 14.97 -23.89
C ARG A 216 -18.34 13.51 -24.12
N ALA A 217 -18.32 12.72 -23.05
CA ALA A 217 -18.75 11.32 -23.07
C ALA A 217 -19.32 10.92 -21.71
N PRO A 218 -20.19 9.90 -21.65
CA PRO A 218 -20.59 9.30 -20.38
C PRO A 218 -19.43 8.50 -19.79
N LEU A 219 -19.24 8.63 -18.48
CA LEU A 219 -18.41 7.75 -17.65
C LEU A 219 -19.30 7.08 -16.60
N PRO A 220 -18.96 5.87 -16.14
CA PRO A 220 -19.63 5.24 -15.00
C PRO A 220 -19.58 6.14 -13.76
N ASP A 221 -20.61 6.05 -12.91
CA ASP A 221 -20.73 6.85 -11.68
C ASP A 221 -20.19 6.14 -10.43
N ASP A 222 -19.53 5.00 -10.58
CA ASP A 222 -18.95 4.18 -9.50
C ASP A 222 -17.42 3.99 -9.63
N LEU A 223 -16.79 4.52 -10.68
CA LEU A 223 -15.34 4.49 -10.90
C LEU A 223 -14.77 5.90 -11.05
N LEU A 224 -13.53 6.10 -10.58
CA LEU A 224 -12.83 7.37 -10.74
C LEU A 224 -12.61 7.68 -12.23
N GLY A 225 -13.21 8.75 -12.74
CA GLY A 225 -13.13 9.13 -14.14
C GLY A 225 -11.69 9.44 -14.58
N THR A 226 -10.87 10.04 -13.71
CA THR A 226 -9.44 10.28 -13.93
C THR A 226 -8.69 8.98 -14.23
N ALA A 227 -8.99 7.88 -13.54
CA ALA A 227 -8.37 6.59 -13.80
C ALA A 227 -8.79 5.97 -15.14
N LEU A 228 -9.94 6.38 -15.70
CA LEU A 228 -10.44 5.91 -16.98
C LEU A 228 -9.91 6.72 -18.18
N LEU A 229 -9.34 7.91 -17.96
CA LEU A 229 -8.90 8.79 -19.05
C LEU A 229 -7.88 8.15 -20.00
N PRO A 230 -6.85 7.42 -19.52
CA PRO A 230 -5.90 6.73 -20.41
C PRO A 230 -6.55 5.75 -21.40
N LEU A 231 -7.72 5.21 -21.05
CA LEU A 231 -8.47 4.26 -21.88
C LEU A 231 -9.48 4.95 -22.80
N ARG A 232 -9.75 6.25 -22.61
CA ARG A 232 -10.84 6.98 -23.27
C ARG A 232 -10.37 8.15 -24.14
N VAL A 233 -9.22 8.74 -23.81
CA VAL A 233 -8.70 9.92 -24.50
C VAL A 233 -7.72 9.50 -25.59
N ALA A 234 -7.93 9.98 -26.81
CA ALA A 234 -7.16 9.54 -27.98
C ALA A 234 -5.73 10.11 -28.06
N GLY A 235 -5.38 11.14 -27.30
CA GLY A 235 -4.05 11.76 -27.31
C GLY A 235 -3.66 12.45 -28.62
N LYS A 236 -4.63 12.87 -29.44
CA LYS A 236 -4.38 13.43 -30.79
C LYS A 236 -4.07 14.92 -30.79
N THR A 237 -4.42 15.63 -29.72
CA THR A 237 -4.27 17.09 -29.61
C THR A 237 -3.47 17.45 -28.38
N GLN A 238 -2.86 18.63 -28.37
CA GLN A 238 -2.08 19.10 -27.22
C GLN A 238 -2.89 19.08 -25.92
N GLY A 239 -4.15 19.52 -25.96
CA GLY A 239 -5.00 19.48 -24.76
C GLY A 239 -5.35 18.07 -24.31
N GLN A 240 -5.47 17.10 -25.23
CA GLN A 240 -5.66 15.70 -24.87
C GLN A 240 -4.39 15.10 -24.25
N LEU A 241 -3.21 15.46 -24.73
CA LEU A 241 -1.94 15.07 -24.13
C LEU A 241 -1.78 15.67 -22.72
N GLU A 242 -2.15 16.93 -22.51
CA GLU A 242 -2.18 17.56 -21.18
C GLU A 242 -3.13 16.81 -20.21
N VAL A 243 -4.31 16.39 -20.70
CA VAL A 243 -5.27 15.59 -19.91
C VAL A 243 -4.67 14.24 -19.52
N LEU A 244 -4.07 13.52 -20.48
CA LEU A 244 -3.44 12.22 -20.24
C LEU A 244 -2.30 12.32 -19.23
N ALA A 245 -1.38 13.26 -19.43
CA ALA A 245 -0.22 13.44 -18.54
C ALA A 245 -0.63 13.76 -17.10
N ALA A 246 -1.63 14.64 -16.92
CA ALA A 246 -2.14 14.97 -15.59
C ALA A 246 -2.87 13.79 -14.93
N ALA A 247 -3.66 13.04 -15.70
CA ALA A 247 -4.36 11.86 -15.20
C ALA A 247 -3.38 10.76 -14.79
N GLU A 248 -2.39 10.47 -15.63
CA GLU A 248 -1.32 9.52 -15.35
C GLU A 248 -0.54 9.92 -14.09
N GLN A 249 -0.15 11.19 -13.95
CA GLN A 249 0.54 11.67 -12.76
C GLN A 249 -0.28 11.42 -11.49
N VAL A 250 -1.58 11.75 -11.49
CA VAL A 250 -2.46 11.53 -10.32
C VAL A 250 -2.60 10.05 -10.02
N VAL A 251 -2.86 9.22 -11.02
CA VAL A 251 -3.02 7.77 -10.85
C VAL A 251 -1.74 7.14 -10.32
N ILE A 252 -0.57 7.51 -10.86
CA ILE A 252 0.74 7.02 -10.38
C ILE A 252 0.97 7.45 -8.92
N GLY A 253 0.72 8.72 -8.60
CA GLY A 253 0.88 9.24 -7.25
C GLY A 253 -0.04 8.54 -6.23
N LEU A 254 -1.28 8.25 -6.61
CA LEU A 254 -2.25 7.57 -5.75
C LEU A 254 -1.94 6.06 -5.58
N ARG A 255 -1.62 5.36 -6.68
CA ARG A 255 -1.27 3.93 -6.67
C ARG A 255 0.06 3.64 -5.96
N SER A 256 0.86 4.67 -5.68
CA SER A 256 2.09 4.54 -4.88
C SER A 256 1.83 4.25 -3.39
N ALA A 257 0.60 4.39 -2.90
CA ALA A 257 0.30 4.24 -1.48
C ALA A 257 0.12 2.77 -1.07
N PHE A 258 0.79 2.36 0.00
CA PHE A 258 0.61 1.06 0.65
C PHE A 258 0.19 1.26 2.11
N ALA A 259 -1.01 0.80 2.45
CA ALA A 259 -1.46 0.76 3.83
C ALA A 259 -0.81 -0.40 4.57
N CYS A 260 -0.09 -0.08 5.66
CA CYS A 260 0.53 -1.07 6.54
C CYS A 260 -0.08 -0.94 7.94
N ASP A 261 -0.71 -2.02 8.38
CA ASP A 261 -1.33 -2.12 9.71
C ASP A 261 -0.96 -3.47 10.32
N PRO A 262 0.26 -3.62 10.86
CA PRO A 262 0.72 -4.91 11.36
C PRO A 262 -0.17 -5.40 12.52
N ARG A 263 -0.62 -6.66 12.42
CA ARG A 263 -1.50 -7.33 13.37
C ARG A 263 -0.74 -8.44 14.10
N PRO A 264 -0.13 -8.17 15.28
CA PRO A 264 0.69 -9.14 16.01
C PRO A 264 0.05 -10.51 16.18
N GLU A 265 -1.25 -10.56 16.45
CA GLU A 265 -2.04 -11.78 16.58
C GLU A 265 -1.98 -12.69 15.33
N ARG A 266 -1.82 -12.11 14.13
CA ARG A 266 -1.70 -12.82 12.86
C ARG A 266 -0.25 -13.14 12.46
N MET A 267 0.73 -12.52 13.11
CA MET A 267 2.16 -12.61 12.75
C MET A 267 2.90 -13.73 13.47
N ARG A 268 2.28 -14.32 14.50
CA ARG A 268 2.93 -15.26 15.43
C ARG A 268 3.02 -16.68 14.89
N ALA A 269 2.04 -17.10 14.09
CA ALA A 269 1.95 -18.44 13.57
C ALA A 269 2.96 -18.66 12.43
N PRO A 270 3.55 -19.86 12.29
CA PRO A 270 4.21 -20.26 11.06
C PRO A 270 3.24 -20.16 9.88
N VAL A 271 3.77 -19.81 8.71
CA VAL A 271 2.96 -19.59 7.50
C VAL A 271 3.48 -20.45 6.36
N PRO A 272 2.64 -20.88 5.41
CA PRO A 272 3.14 -21.54 4.21
C PRO A 272 4.05 -20.59 3.41
N PRO A 273 5.05 -21.10 2.68
CA PRO A 273 5.77 -20.31 1.69
C PRO A 273 4.80 -19.87 0.58
N GLY A 274 5.08 -18.73 -0.05
CA GLY A 274 4.25 -18.17 -1.12
C GLY A 274 5.01 -17.17 -1.97
N GLU A 275 4.30 -16.21 -2.55
CA GLU A 275 4.88 -15.19 -3.45
C GLU A 275 5.83 -14.21 -2.74
N GLY A 276 5.84 -14.18 -1.40
CA GLY A 276 6.69 -13.31 -0.60
C GLY A 276 6.35 -11.83 -0.79
N ARG A 277 5.06 -11.52 -0.95
CA ARG A 277 4.52 -10.14 -0.95
C ARG A 277 3.89 -9.84 0.40
N LEU A 278 4.40 -8.83 1.11
CA LEU A 278 3.93 -8.44 2.43
C LEU A 278 2.52 -7.86 2.34
N ARG A 279 1.59 -8.48 3.06
CA ARG A 279 0.18 -8.06 3.12
C ARG A 279 0.00 -6.87 4.05
N ARG A 280 -1.09 -6.10 3.89
CA ARG A 280 -1.48 -4.98 4.78
C ARG A 280 -1.34 -5.31 6.27
N GLY A 281 -1.85 -6.46 6.68
CA GLY A 281 -1.83 -6.94 8.07
C GLY A 281 -0.50 -7.52 8.57
N CYS A 282 0.49 -7.67 7.69
CA CYS A 282 1.80 -8.29 7.94
C CYS A 282 1.78 -9.73 8.48
N GLY A 283 0.63 -10.43 8.42
CA GLY A 283 0.50 -11.80 8.95
C GLY A 283 1.45 -12.82 8.29
N ASN A 284 1.91 -12.53 7.08
CA ASN A 284 2.89 -13.35 6.37
C ASN A 284 4.35 -12.85 6.52
N LEU A 285 4.66 -12.13 7.59
CA LEU A 285 6.02 -11.60 7.83
C LEU A 285 7.10 -12.69 7.73
N ALA A 286 6.88 -13.87 8.27
CA ALA A 286 7.85 -14.97 8.20
C ALA A 286 8.14 -15.46 6.77
N GLU A 287 7.12 -15.49 5.90
CA GLU A 287 7.25 -15.79 4.47
C GLU A 287 8.12 -14.75 3.75
N VAL A 288 7.84 -13.46 3.99
CA VAL A 288 8.57 -12.37 3.33
C VAL A 288 10.02 -12.30 3.79
N LEU A 289 10.28 -12.59 5.07
CA LEU A 289 11.63 -12.69 5.61
C LEU A 289 12.40 -13.87 5.00
N HIS A 290 11.73 -15.00 4.79
CA HIS A 290 12.32 -16.17 4.13
C HIS A 290 12.84 -15.80 2.74
N ARG A 291 12.00 -15.15 1.94
CA ARG A 291 12.36 -14.67 0.62
C ARG A 291 13.46 -13.60 0.67
N THR A 292 13.33 -12.62 1.55
CA THR A 292 14.26 -11.48 1.65
C THR A 292 15.67 -11.92 2.04
N HIS A 293 15.78 -12.95 2.89
CA HIS A 293 17.06 -13.55 3.27
C HIS A 293 17.82 -14.07 2.05
N THR A 294 17.13 -14.71 1.11
CA THR A 294 17.73 -15.29 -0.11
C THR A 294 17.93 -14.24 -1.21
N ASP A 295 16.91 -13.43 -1.47
CA ASP A 295 16.86 -12.53 -2.64
C ASP A 295 17.66 -11.24 -2.44
N CYS A 296 17.82 -10.77 -1.19
CA CYS A 296 18.45 -9.47 -0.93
C CYS A 296 19.22 -9.42 0.41
N PRO A 297 20.46 -9.98 0.46
CA PRO A 297 21.28 -10.01 1.68
C PRO A 297 21.53 -8.62 2.30
N ARG A 298 21.65 -7.58 1.47
CA ARG A 298 21.81 -6.18 1.96
C ARG A 298 20.60 -5.72 2.76
N ARG A 299 19.38 -5.97 2.27
CA ARG A 299 18.14 -5.61 2.97
C ARG A 299 18.00 -6.42 4.25
N HIS A 300 18.30 -7.70 4.17
CA HIS A 300 18.32 -8.60 5.32
C HIS A 300 19.24 -8.09 6.45
N HIS A 301 20.48 -7.72 6.11
CA HIS A 301 21.44 -7.18 7.08
C HIS A 301 20.99 -5.83 7.68
N ARG A 302 20.40 -4.93 6.86
CA ARG A 302 19.82 -3.68 7.37
C ARG A 302 18.69 -3.97 8.35
N LEU A 303 17.82 -4.93 8.05
CA LEU A 303 16.75 -5.32 8.97
C LEU A 303 17.30 -5.91 10.27
N ALA A 304 18.34 -6.74 10.22
CA ALA A 304 19.00 -7.25 11.42
C ALA A 304 19.58 -6.11 12.30
N THR A 305 20.17 -5.09 11.66
CA THR A 305 20.67 -3.90 12.35
C THR A 305 19.54 -3.15 13.05
N VAL A 306 18.43 -2.91 12.34
CA VAL A 306 17.23 -2.26 12.89
C VAL A 306 16.61 -3.10 14.01
N ALA A 307 16.56 -4.43 13.88
CA ALA A 307 16.10 -5.34 14.91
C ALA A 307 16.95 -5.25 16.18
N GLY A 308 18.29 -5.21 16.07
CA GLY A 308 19.18 -4.98 17.21
C GLY A 308 18.97 -3.63 17.89
N ALA A 309 18.57 -2.61 17.12
CA ALA A 309 18.30 -1.28 17.63
C ALA A 309 16.94 -1.13 18.33
N GLY A 310 15.95 -1.99 18.08
CA GLY A 310 14.59 -1.83 18.65
C GLY A 310 14.00 -3.04 19.39
N CYS A 311 14.60 -4.23 19.28
CA CYS A 311 14.16 -5.40 20.04
C CYS A 311 14.88 -5.51 21.40
N VAL A 312 14.29 -6.25 22.32
CA VAL A 312 14.84 -6.45 23.66
C VAL A 312 15.98 -7.47 23.60
N GLY A 313 17.09 -7.18 24.28
CA GLY A 313 18.27 -8.04 24.37
C GLY A 313 19.15 -8.01 23.12
N PRO A 314 20.30 -8.72 23.13
CA PRO A 314 21.20 -8.75 21.99
C PRO A 314 20.53 -9.50 20.83
N VAL A 315 20.39 -8.81 19.70
CA VAL A 315 19.97 -9.40 18.42
C VAL A 315 21.14 -9.31 17.46
N THR A 316 21.54 -10.45 16.90
CA THR A 316 22.66 -10.56 15.97
C THR A 316 22.20 -10.76 14.52
N GLY A 317 20.93 -11.11 14.33
CA GLY A 317 20.37 -11.47 13.04
C GLY A 317 18.87 -11.70 13.10
N VAL A 318 18.26 -11.82 11.92
CA VAL A 318 16.88 -12.29 11.76
C VAL A 318 16.98 -13.59 10.99
N GLY A 319 16.65 -14.72 11.60
CA GLY A 319 16.73 -16.02 10.95
C GLY A 319 15.38 -16.48 10.40
N VAL A 320 15.42 -17.50 9.55
CA VAL A 320 14.22 -18.23 9.13
C VAL A 320 14.45 -19.72 9.24
N GLN A 321 13.42 -20.45 9.66
CA GLN A 321 13.41 -21.89 9.84
C GLN A 321 12.25 -22.48 9.04
N GLU A 322 12.57 -23.43 8.16
CA GLU A 322 11.58 -24.31 7.56
C GLU A 322 11.18 -25.39 8.56
N LEU A 323 9.88 -25.60 8.71
CA LEU A 323 9.31 -26.61 9.60
C LEU A 323 8.92 -27.86 8.80
N PRO A 324 8.92 -29.06 9.42
CA PRO A 324 8.59 -30.32 8.74
C PRO A 324 7.23 -30.32 8.05
N GLU A 325 6.29 -29.50 8.53
CA GLU A 325 4.93 -29.36 7.99
C GLU A 325 4.87 -28.50 6.71
N GLY A 326 6.03 -28.11 6.16
CA GLY A 326 6.11 -27.26 4.96
C GLY A 326 5.75 -25.79 5.21
N THR A 327 5.84 -25.35 6.47
CA THR A 327 5.65 -23.94 6.85
C THR A 327 6.97 -23.29 7.23
N VAL A 328 7.03 -21.97 7.13
CA VAL A 328 8.19 -21.17 7.53
C VAL A 328 7.90 -20.38 8.78
N ARG A 329 8.92 -20.28 9.64
CA ARG A 329 8.90 -19.49 10.87
C ARG A 329 10.13 -18.61 10.92
N ALA A 330 9.94 -17.31 11.14
CA ALA A 330 11.04 -16.40 11.39
C ALA A 330 11.44 -16.39 12.89
N VAL A 331 12.71 -16.09 13.13
CA VAL A 331 13.32 -16.04 14.46
C VAL A 331 14.21 -14.80 14.58
N LEU A 332 14.38 -14.27 15.80
CA LEU A 332 15.47 -13.36 16.13
C LEU A 332 16.66 -14.16 16.61
N GLU A 333 17.80 -14.01 15.96
CA GLU A 333 19.05 -14.62 16.36
C GLU A 333 19.65 -13.81 17.52
N ARG A 334 20.08 -14.50 18.57
CA ARG A 334 20.57 -13.86 19.80
C ARG A 334 21.97 -14.37 20.11
N GLY A 335 22.92 -13.45 20.27
CA GLY A 335 24.30 -13.79 20.59
C GLY A 335 24.38 -14.62 21.88
N GLY A 336 24.90 -15.85 21.78
CA GLY A 336 25.07 -16.76 22.92
C GLY A 336 23.77 -17.29 23.55
N ARG A 337 22.61 -17.15 22.87
CA ARG A 337 21.31 -17.67 23.34
C ARG A 337 20.55 -18.35 22.19
N PRO A 338 19.60 -19.25 22.49
CA PRO A 338 18.73 -19.80 21.46
C PRO A 338 17.98 -18.70 20.71
N ALA A 339 17.85 -18.86 19.38
CA ALA A 339 17.05 -17.96 18.57
C ALA A 339 15.61 -17.90 19.09
N THR A 340 15.02 -16.71 19.11
CA THR A 340 13.66 -16.49 19.63
C THR A 340 12.66 -16.44 18.48
N PRO A 341 11.71 -17.38 18.39
CA PRO A 341 10.66 -17.31 17.39
C PRO A 341 9.85 -16.04 17.48
N LEU A 342 9.45 -15.48 16.32
CA LEU A 342 8.56 -14.31 16.27
C LEU A 342 7.28 -14.51 17.09
N GLY A 343 6.75 -15.74 17.12
CA GLY A 343 5.61 -16.12 17.93
C GLY A 343 5.72 -15.82 19.43
N ARG A 344 6.95 -15.65 19.95
CA ARG A 344 7.24 -15.34 21.36
C ARG A 344 7.57 -13.87 21.64
N LEU A 345 7.65 -13.03 20.61
CA LEU A 345 7.98 -11.61 20.78
C LEU A 345 6.80 -10.81 21.33
N GLY A 346 7.08 -9.65 21.91
CA GLY A 346 6.02 -8.70 22.29
C GLY A 346 5.31 -8.12 21.06
N ASP A 347 4.08 -7.63 21.25
CA ASP A 347 3.32 -6.98 20.17
C ASP A 347 4.06 -5.77 19.58
N GLY A 348 4.72 -4.98 20.42
CA GLY A 348 5.55 -3.84 19.99
C GLY A 348 6.73 -4.27 19.11
N GLU A 349 7.44 -5.33 19.50
CA GLU A 349 8.56 -5.87 18.69
C GLU A 349 8.07 -6.39 17.33
N LEU A 350 6.92 -7.07 17.29
CA LEU A 350 6.33 -7.54 16.03
C LEU A 350 5.96 -6.36 15.12
N ARG A 351 5.24 -5.37 15.64
CA ARG A 351 4.86 -4.17 14.87
C ARG A 351 6.09 -3.40 14.38
N TYR A 352 7.07 -3.22 15.24
CA TYR A 352 8.34 -2.56 14.91
C TYR A 352 9.05 -3.26 13.75
N LEU A 353 9.22 -4.59 13.81
CA LEU A 353 9.88 -5.36 12.76
C LEU A 353 9.11 -5.31 11.43
N ALA A 354 7.78 -5.38 11.48
CA ALA A 354 6.96 -5.28 10.28
C ALA A 354 7.08 -3.90 9.61
N LEU A 355 6.92 -2.82 10.38
CA LEU A 355 7.05 -1.44 9.86
C LEU A 355 8.47 -1.18 9.31
N ALA A 356 9.50 -1.65 10.02
CA ALA A 356 10.89 -1.57 9.57
C ALA A 356 11.12 -2.32 8.26
N LEU A 357 10.60 -3.55 8.13
CA LEU A 357 10.68 -4.30 6.88
C LEU A 357 9.99 -3.54 5.76
N THR A 358 8.77 -3.04 5.97
CA THR A 358 8.02 -2.27 4.97
C THR A 358 8.81 -1.07 4.46
N LEU A 359 9.44 -0.31 5.36
CA LEU A 359 10.30 0.83 5.01
C LEU A 359 11.56 0.41 4.24
N LEU A 360 12.16 -0.73 4.58
CA LEU A 360 13.36 -1.25 3.92
C LEU A 360 13.06 -1.96 2.59
N THR A 361 11.78 -2.19 2.28
CA THR A 361 11.33 -2.83 1.04
C THR A 361 10.72 -1.84 0.06
N GLY A 362 11.00 -2.02 -1.24
CA GLY A 362 10.28 -1.31 -2.29
C GLY A 362 8.94 -1.98 -2.63
N PRO A 363 8.15 -1.38 -3.53
CA PRO A 363 6.82 -1.87 -3.94
C PRO A 363 6.86 -3.32 -4.45
N GLY A 364 8.01 -3.79 -4.92
CA GLY A 364 8.18 -5.17 -5.38
C GLY A 364 7.99 -6.27 -4.33
N VAL A 365 8.11 -5.94 -3.05
CA VAL A 365 7.95 -6.90 -1.95
C VAL A 365 6.61 -6.71 -1.24
N LEU A 366 5.78 -5.75 -1.67
CA LEU A 366 4.50 -5.45 -1.04
C LEU A 366 3.35 -6.02 -1.88
N GLU A 367 2.26 -6.39 -1.20
CA GLU A 367 0.99 -6.76 -1.84
C GLU A 367 0.29 -5.50 -2.32
N MET A 368 0.82 -4.94 -3.42
CA MET A 368 0.26 -3.81 -4.13
C MET A 368 0.46 -3.99 -5.63
N ASP A 369 -0.42 -3.36 -6.41
CA ASP A 369 -0.30 -3.33 -7.85
C ASP A 369 0.91 -2.52 -8.25
N ARG A 370 1.87 -3.21 -8.88
CA ARG A 370 3.02 -2.53 -9.45
C ARG A 370 2.55 -1.75 -10.68
N ILE A 371 3.04 -0.53 -10.80
CA ILE A 371 2.86 0.27 -12.00
C ILE A 371 3.94 -0.17 -12.98
N ALA A 372 3.73 -1.33 -13.62
CA ALA A 372 4.71 -1.96 -14.52
C ALA A 372 5.05 -1.06 -15.72
N GLU A 373 4.17 -0.13 -16.06
CA GLU A 373 4.34 0.87 -17.11
C GLU A 373 5.35 1.96 -16.74
N VAL A 374 5.70 2.12 -15.46
CA VAL A 374 6.62 3.14 -14.96
C VAL A 374 7.95 2.50 -14.57
N PRO A 375 9.10 3.00 -15.08
CA PRO A 375 10.41 2.50 -14.67
C PRO A 375 10.59 2.54 -13.15
N ASP A 376 11.19 1.50 -12.56
CA ASP A 376 11.40 1.39 -11.11
C ASP A 376 12.10 2.62 -10.50
N ALA A 377 12.99 3.27 -11.27
CA ALA A 377 13.69 4.50 -10.85
C ALA A 377 12.76 5.71 -10.67
N MET A 378 11.56 5.68 -11.24
CA MET A 378 10.54 6.73 -11.16
C MET A 378 9.38 6.37 -10.23
N GLN A 379 9.31 5.12 -9.77
CA GLN A 379 8.31 4.71 -8.79
C GLN A 379 8.66 5.28 -7.41
N SER A 380 7.68 5.92 -6.79
CA SER A 380 7.69 6.27 -5.37
C SER A 380 6.84 5.25 -4.60
N LEU A 381 7.08 5.09 -3.31
CA LEU A 381 6.21 4.36 -2.38
C LEU A 381 5.77 5.32 -1.29
N THR A 382 4.49 5.35 -0.95
CA THR A 382 3.99 6.06 0.22
C THR A 382 3.45 5.05 1.24
N LEU A 383 4.12 4.91 2.38
CA LEU A 383 3.64 4.09 3.48
C LEU A 383 2.55 4.84 4.25
N LEU A 384 1.34 4.28 4.31
CA LEU A 384 0.27 4.73 5.18
C LEU A 384 0.24 3.87 6.44
N ALA A 385 0.47 4.46 7.61
CA ALA A 385 0.53 3.73 8.87
C ALA A 385 -0.33 4.39 9.96
N ASP A 386 -1.53 3.86 10.16
CA ASP A 386 -2.42 4.30 11.25
C ASP A 386 -1.94 3.72 12.59
N ASP A 387 -2.00 4.55 13.62
CA ASP A 387 -1.40 4.37 14.94
C ASP A 387 0.03 3.81 14.85
N LEU A 388 0.92 4.52 14.17
CA LEU A 388 2.31 4.11 13.93
C LEU A 388 3.02 3.69 15.23
N ASP A 389 2.73 4.38 16.33
CA ASP A 389 3.29 4.16 17.66
C ASP A 389 2.54 3.12 18.52
N ARG A 390 1.44 2.51 18.01
CA ARG A 390 0.63 1.56 18.79
C ARG A 390 1.47 0.41 19.32
N GLY A 391 1.57 0.32 20.65
CA GLY A 391 2.30 -0.73 21.35
C GLY A 391 3.83 -0.65 21.25
N LEU A 392 4.38 0.38 20.59
CA LEU A 392 5.82 0.63 20.54
C LEU A 392 6.26 1.42 21.77
N ASP A 393 7.45 1.11 22.28
CA ASP A 393 8.10 1.97 23.28
C ASP A 393 8.80 3.18 22.62
N GLY A 394 9.25 4.14 23.43
CA GLY A 394 9.90 5.34 22.92
C GLY A 394 11.19 5.07 22.14
N ARG A 395 11.94 4.01 22.48
CA ARG A 395 13.14 3.64 21.73
C ARG A 395 12.76 3.18 20.33
N GLN A 396 11.76 2.30 20.22
CA GLN A 396 11.26 1.78 18.96
C GLN A 396 10.69 2.88 18.06
N VAL A 397 9.93 3.83 18.63
CA VAL A 397 9.43 5.00 17.89
C VAL A 397 10.61 5.82 17.34
N GLY A 398 11.58 6.18 18.17
CA GLY A 398 12.76 6.95 17.74
C GLY A 398 13.59 6.28 16.65
N GLU A 399 13.84 4.97 16.77
CA GLU A 399 14.51 4.18 15.72
C GLU A 399 13.71 4.18 14.41
N LEU A 400 12.39 4.00 14.50
CA LEU A 400 11.53 3.94 13.33
C LEU A 400 11.45 5.29 12.61
N LEU A 401 11.38 6.39 13.35
CA LEU A 401 11.40 7.75 12.78
C LEU A 401 12.75 8.08 12.12
N ARG A 402 13.87 7.67 12.73
CA ARG A 402 15.20 7.80 12.11
C ARG A 402 15.32 6.95 10.85
N LEU A 403 14.78 5.74 10.85
CA LEU A 403 14.74 4.89 9.67
C LEU A 403 13.91 5.53 8.56
N ALA A 404 12.70 6.00 8.89
CA ALA A 404 11.78 6.63 7.95
C ALA A 404 12.40 7.87 7.31
N THR A 405 12.98 8.77 8.10
CA THR A 405 13.62 9.99 7.60
C THR A 405 14.88 9.69 6.78
N GLY A 406 15.71 8.74 7.22
CA GLY A 406 16.90 8.33 6.48
C GLY A 406 16.59 7.73 5.11
N ILE A 407 15.52 6.94 5.01
CA ILE A 407 15.07 6.36 3.73
C ILE A 407 14.34 7.39 2.87
N ALA A 408 13.53 8.26 3.49
CA ALA A 408 12.80 9.30 2.77
C ALA A 408 13.73 10.38 2.18
N ALA A 409 14.94 10.55 2.73
CA ALA A 409 15.96 11.43 2.19
C ALA A 409 16.37 11.06 0.74
N ASP A 410 16.29 9.78 0.38
CA ASP A 410 16.57 9.31 -0.99
C ASP A 410 15.40 9.58 -1.96
N GLY A 411 14.25 10.08 -1.46
CA GLY A 411 13.07 10.45 -2.25
C GLY A 411 12.30 9.28 -2.86
N HIS A 412 12.65 8.03 -2.52
CA HIS A 412 11.98 6.82 -3.02
C HIS A 412 10.78 6.43 -2.17
N ILE A 413 10.81 6.74 -0.88
CA ILE A 413 9.78 6.34 0.08
C ILE A 413 9.29 7.58 0.82
N ARG A 414 7.98 7.66 1.01
CA ARG A 414 7.31 8.66 1.81
C ARG A 414 6.52 7.96 2.90
N VAL A 415 6.25 8.65 3.99
CA VAL A 415 5.46 8.12 5.10
C VAL A 415 4.37 9.13 5.45
N ALA A 416 3.13 8.67 5.51
CA ALA A 416 2.03 9.37 6.14
C ALA A 416 1.47 8.48 7.26
N GLY A 417 1.54 8.94 8.50
CA GLY A 417 1.15 8.15 9.66
C GLY A 417 0.26 8.93 10.62
N THR A 418 -0.39 8.24 11.54
CA THR A 418 -0.99 8.86 12.73
C THR A 418 -0.21 8.43 13.95
N VAL A 419 -0.16 9.30 14.96
CA VAL A 419 0.56 9.04 16.20
C VAL A 419 -0.21 9.53 17.43
N GLY A 420 0.02 8.87 18.56
CA GLY A 420 -0.37 9.34 19.87
C GLY A 420 0.44 10.55 20.36
N GLU A 421 -0.01 11.17 21.44
CA GLU A 421 0.58 12.41 21.96
C GLU A 421 2.06 12.27 22.37
N ARG A 422 2.42 11.12 22.95
CA ARG A 422 3.81 10.84 23.36
C ARG A 422 4.74 10.78 22.14
N ALA A 423 4.37 10.03 21.11
CA ALA A 423 5.16 9.90 19.89
C ALA A 423 5.17 11.21 19.08
N ALA A 424 4.10 12.02 19.14
CA ALA A 424 4.10 13.36 18.54
C ALA A 424 5.18 14.26 19.14
N GLY A 425 5.41 14.21 20.46
CA GLY A 425 6.49 14.94 21.11
C GLY A 425 7.89 14.57 20.60
N GLU A 426 8.12 13.28 20.31
CA GLU A 426 9.37 12.78 19.73
C GLU A 426 9.51 13.13 18.25
N ALA A 427 8.42 13.00 17.48
CA ALA A 427 8.35 13.39 16.08
C ALA A 427 8.73 14.86 15.87
N ARG A 428 8.21 15.77 16.70
CA ARG A 428 8.56 17.21 16.64
C ARG A 428 10.05 17.50 16.87
N ARG A 429 10.76 16.62 17.58
CA ARG A 429 12.21 16.74 17.81
C ARG A 429 13.06 16.03 16.76
N THR A 430 12.44 15.24 15.88
CA THR A 430 13.14 14.48 14.84
C THR A 430 13.25 15.30 13.56
N PRO A 431 14.47 15.66 13.11
CA PRO A 431 14.65 16.40 11.87
C PRO A 431 14.08 15.63 10.66
N GLY A 432 13.41 16.35 9.75
CA GLY A 432 12.80 15.77 8.55
C GLY A 432 11.40 15.17 8.74
N VAL A 433 10.88 15.17 9.97
CA VAL A 433 9.48 14.80 10.25
C VAL A 433 8.60 16.05 10.29
N THR A 434 7.52 16.04 9.54
CA THR A 434 6.45 17.05 9.61
C THR A 434 5.34 16.53 10.51
N VAL A 435 4.95 17.29 11.53
CA VAL A 435 3.81 16.95 12.40
C VAL A 435 2.65 17.89 12.07
N VAL A 436 1.49 17.30 11.76
CA VAL A 436 0.25 18.02 11.51
C VAL A 436 -0.68 17.82 12.70
N ASP A 437 -0.89 18.88 13.47
CA ASP A 437 -1.77 18.86 14.64
C ASP A 437 -3.24 19.03 14.23
N LEU A 438 -4.07 18.05 14.59
CA LEU A 438 -5.50 18.05 14.37
C LEU A 438 -6.22 18.46 15.66
N SER A 439 -6.89 19.62 15.63
CA SER A 439 -7.91 19.99 16.60
C SER A 439 -9.24 19.36 16.17
N GLY A 440 -9.88 18.60 17.06
CA GLY A 440 -11.19 17.99 16.80
C GLY A 440 -12.32 19.00 16.65
#